data_AF-A0A2E0GSH7-F1
#
_entry.id   AF-A0A2E0GSH7-F1
#
_cell.length_a   1.000
_cell.length_b   1.000
_cell.length_c   1.000
_cell.angle_alpha   90.00
_cell.angle_beta   90.00
_cell.angle_gamma   90.00
#
_symmetry.space_group_name_H-M   'P 1'
#
loop_
_entity.id
_entity.type
_entity.pdbx_description
1 polymer ?
#
loop_
_entity_poly.entity_id
_entity_poly.type
_entity_poly.pdbx_seq_one_letter_code
_entity_poly.pdbx_strand_id
1 'polypeptide(L)'
;ARYHLKPLSKAETFLYIEHRLRISGSTIKIFKKNAKTEVFRYSSGIPRLINIICDRALLGAYSINTREVDKNLVIKAKNEIQGHEIIPRKSNWTATYILIVMIMIIIFTNVLGYIDSQYLHDITKAFFKGN
;
A
#
# COMPACT_ATOMS: atom_id res chain seq x y z
N ALA A 1 -13.90 -10.14 14.92
CA ALA A 1 -12.78 -10.88 15.55
C ALA A 1 -11.46 -10.17 15.24
N ARG A 2 -10.76 -9.61 16.24
CA ARG A 2 -9.39 -9.08 16.04
C ARG A 2 -8.44 -10.28 16.05
N TYR A 3 -7.96 -10.69 14.88
CA TYR A 3 -6.85 -11.63 14.78
C TYR A 3 -5.62 -11.01 15.42
N HIS A 4 -5.34 -11.36 16.68
CA HIS A 4 -4.04 -11.08 17.30
C HIS A 4 -3.03 -12.05 16.70
N LEU A 5 -2.37 -11.65 15.62
CA LEU A 5 -1.13 -12.33 15.23
C LEU A 5 -0.18 -12.21 16.42
N LYS A 6 0.23 -13.36 16.97
CA LYS A 6 1.22 -13.41 18.03
C LYS A 6 2.50 -12.71 17.53
N PRO A 7 3.16 -11.90 18.37
CA PRO A 7 4.45 -11.34 18.02
C PRO A 7 5.44 -12.45 17.67
N LEU A 8 6.25 -12.21 16.64
CA LEU A 8 7.29 -13.14 16.22
C LEU A 8 8.39 -13.21 17.29
N SER A 9 8.94 -14.39 17.53
CA SER A 9 10.17 -14.54 18.30
C SER A 9 11.34 -13.84 17.58
N LYS A 10 12.48 -13.73 18.27
CA LYS A 10 13.70 -13.18 17.69
C LYS A 10 14.16 -13.95 16.43
N ALA A 11 14.10 -15.28 16.49
CA ALA A 11 14.50 -16.13 15.36
C ALA A 11 13.53 -15.97 14.18
N GLU A 12 12.22 -15.97 14.45
CA GLU A 12 11.19 -15.76 13.43
C GLU A 12 11.26 -14.36 12.82
N THR A 13 11.60 -13.33 13.61
CA THR A 13 11.81 -11.98 13.11
C THR A 13 12.97 -11.94 12.11
N PHE A 14 14.05 -12.67 12.37
CA PHE A 14 15.19 -12.72 11.47
C PHE A 14 14.80 -13.41 10.16
N LEU A 15 14.13 -14.55 10.25
CA LEU A 15 13.61 -15.28 9.08
C LEU A 15 12.61 -14.45 8.29
N TYR A 16 11.74 -13.72 8.99
CA TYR A 16 10.75 -12.84 8.38
C TYR A 16 11.41 -11.73 7.56
N ILE A 17 12.44 -11.06 8.10
CA ILE A 17 13.18 -10.02 7.38
C ILE A 17 13.82 -10.61 6.10
N GLU A 18 14.52 -11.74 6.21
CA GLU A 18 15.18 -12.39 5.06
C GLU A 18 14.15 -12.85 4.01
N HIS A 19 13.04 -13.41 4.44
CA HIS A 19 11.96 -13.85 3.57
C HIS A 19 11.34 -12.67 2.81
N ARG A 20 11.09 -11.54 3.48
CA ARG A 20 10.56 -10.32 2.85
C ARG A 20 11.52 -9.75 1.81
N LEU A 21 12.81 -9.73 2.11
CA LEU A 21 13.86 -9.30 1.17
C LEU A 21 13.96 -10.24 -0.04
N ARG A 22 13.80 -11.55 0.16
CA ARG A 22 13.79 -12.53 -0.93
C ARG A 22 12.60 -12.32 -1.85
N ILE A 23 11.40 -12.08 -1.31
CA ILE A 23 10.19 -11.79 -2.10
C ILE A 23 10.38 -10.50 -2.93
N SER A 24 11.12 -9.51 -2.43
CA SER A 24 11.45 -8.31 -3.20
C SER A 24 12.59 -8.49 -4.21
N GLY A 25 13.06 -9.73 -4.42
CA GLY A 25 14.13 -10.04 -5.39
C GLY A 25 15.55 -9.86 -4.87
N SER A 26 15.76 -9.59 -3.58
CA SER A 26 17.11 -9.50 -3.03
C SER A 26 17.74 -10.88 -2.88
N THR A 27 18.93 -11.04 -3.47
CA THR A 27 19.77 -12.24 -3.33
C THR A 27 20.94 -12.03 -2.36
N ILE A 28 21.16 -10.79 -1.92
CA ILE A 28 22.23 -10.42 -1.01
C ILE A 28 21.71 -10.18 0.41
N LYS A 29 22.61 -10.35 1.40
CA LYS A 29 22.32 -10.01 2.80
C LYS A 29 22.37 -8.50 2.99
N ILE A 30 21.20 -7.86 3.02
CA ILE A 30 21.10 -6.40 3.21
C ILE A 30 21.24 -6.02 4.70
N PHE A 31 20.68 -6.81 5.62
CA PHE A 31 20.72 -6.51 7.05
C PHE A 31 21.78 -7.32 7.81
N LYS A 32 22.65 -6.63 8.54
CA LYS A 32 23.60 -7.27 9.46
C LYS A 32 22.88 -7.92 10.65
N LYS A 33 23.54 -8.90 11.29
CA LYS A 33 23.00 -9.61 12.47
C LYS A 33 22.66 -8.66 13.63
N ASN A 34 23.49 -7.63 13.83
CA ASN A 34 23.26 -6.59 14.84
C ASN A 34 22.04 -5.72 14.48
N ALA A 35 21.86 -5.35 13.21
CA ALA A 35 20.68 -4.62 12.73
C ALA A 35 19.39 -5.42 12.97
N LYS A 36 19.36 -6.71 12.62
CA LYS A 36 18.18 -7.56 12.87
C LYS A 36 17.86 -7.71 14.36
N THR A 37 18.89 -7.71 15.21
CA THR A 37 18.71 -7.71 16.68
C THR A 37 18.02 -6.43 17.15
N GLU A 38 18.44 -5.28 16.63
CA GLU A 38 17.82 -3.99 16.92
C GLU A 38 16.38 -3.89 16.40
N VAL A 39 16.12 -4.39 15.19
CA VAL A 39 14.76 -4.45 14.63
C VAL A 39 13.84 -5.25 15.55
N PHE A 40 14.27 -6.43 16.03
CA PHE A 40 13.50 -7.20 17.00
C PHE A 40 13.26 -6.44 18.30
N ARG A 41 14.31 -5.80 18.84
CA ARG A 41 14.24 -5.03 20.10
C ARG A 41 13.21 -3.91 20.03
N TYR A 42 13.14 -3.18 18.92
CA TYR A 42 12.22 -2.04 18.78
C TYR A 42 10.83 -2.41 18.29
N SER A 43 10.68 -3.53 17.57
CA SER A 43 9.37 -4.00 17.11
C SER A 43 8.68 -4.96 18.09
N SER A 44 9.41 -5.52 19.05
CA SER A 44 8.97 -6.64 19.90
C SER A 44 8.40 -7.81 19.09
N GLY A 45 8.87 -8.01 17.86
CA GLY A 45 8.38 -9.05 16.96
C GLY A 45 7.07 -8.73 16.23
N ILE A 46 6.52 -7.52 16.36
CA ILE A 46 5.27 -7.12 15.69
C ILE A 46 5.54 -6.93 14.19
N PRO A 47 4.96 -7.74 13.27
CA PRO A 47 5.28 -7.68 11.84
C PRO A 47 5.09 -6.30 11.20
N ARG A 48 4.07 -5.56 11.63
CA ARG A 48 3.82 -4.20 11.13
C ARG A 48 4.96 -3.24 11.49
N LEU A 49 5.44 -3.29 12.73
CA LEU A 49 6.55 -2.46 13.19
C LEU A 49 7.88 -2.89 12.56
N ILE A 50 8.11 -4.20 12.40
CA ILE A 50 9.29 -4.73 11.70
C ILE A 50 9.40 -4.09 10.31
N ASN A 51 8.33 -4.14 9.51
CA ASN A 51 8.35 -3.55 8.17
C ASN A 51 8.63 -2.05 8.18
N ILE A 52 7.99 -1.28 9.08
CA ILE A 52 8.18 0.17 9.15
C ILE A 52 9.65 0.51 9.47
N ILE A 53 10.25 -0.17 10.44
CA ILE A 53 11.64 0.03 10.82
C ILE A 53 12.57 -0.35 9.66
N CYS A 54 12.32 -1.49 9.01
CA CYS A 54 13.11 -1.94 7.87
C CYS A 54 13.03 -0.96 6.70
N ASP A 55 11.84 -0.50 6.32
CA ASP A 55 11.63 0.45 5.22
C ASP A 55 12.41 1.76 5.46
N ARG A 56 12.35 2.29 6.69
CA ARG A 56 13.09 3.51 7.08
C ARG A 56 14.60 3.29 7.12
N ALA A 57 15.05 2.15 7.63
CA ALA A 57 16.47 1.81 7.64
C ALA A 57 17.02 1.63 6.22
N LEU A 58 16.24 1.06 5.29
CA LEU A 58 16.59 0.95 3.87
C LEU A 58 16.66 2.33 3.19
N LEU A 59 15.72 3.23 3.46
CA LEU A 59 15.77 4.61 2.97
C LEU A 59 17.00 5.36 3.51
N GLY A 60 17.34 5.15 4.79
CA GLY A 60 18.55 5.69 5.39
C GLY A 60 19.82 5.16 4.73
N ALA A 61 19.87 3.85 4.45
CA ALA A 61 20.99 3.22 3.76
C ALA A 61 21.17 3.77 2.33
N TYR A 62 20.07 3.90 1.60
CA TYR A 62 20.06 4.49 0.26
C TYR A 62 20.57 5.93 0.28
N SER A 63 20.11 6.75 1.24
CA SER A 63 20.51 8.15 1.38
C SER A 63 22.02 8.35 1.59
N ILE A 64 22.72 7.36 2.14
CA ILE A 64 24.17 7.39 2.36
C ILE A 64 24.95 6.49 1.39
N ASN A 65 24.31 6.02 0.31
CA ASN A 65 24.90 5.14 -0.70
C ASN A 65 25.51 3.83 -0.14
N THR A 66 24.95 3.27 0.93
CA THR A 66 25.36 1.94 1.44
C THR A 66 24.35 0.86 1.07
N ARG A 67 24.87 -0.34 0.79
CA ARG A 67 24.06 -1.54 0.50
C ARG A 67 23.77 -2.38 1.75
N GLU A 68 24.42 -2.08 2.87
CA GLU A 68 24.28 -2.81 4.12
C GLU A 68 23.64 -1.93 5.21
N VAL A 69 22.60 -2.48 5.84
CA VAL A 69 21.95 -1.90 7.02
C VAL A 69 22.62 -2.45 8.27
N ASP A 70 23.20 -1.56 9.08
CA ASP A 70 23.80 -1.86 10.37
C ASP A 70 22.90 -1.42 11.55
N LYS A 71 23.38 -1.58 12.78
CA LYS A 71 22.63 -1.16 13.97
C LYS A 71 22.34 0.35 14.00
N ASN A 72 23.25 1.18 13.47
CA ASN A 72 23.16 2.64 13.58
C ASN A 72 22.03 3.17 12.69
N LEU A 73 21.91 2.62 11.47
CA LEU A 73 20.81 2.91 10.57
C LEU A 73 19.44 2.51 11.17
N VAL A 74 19.36 1.39 11.89
CA VAL A 74 18.13 0.98 12.57
C VAL A 74 17.77 1.92 13.72
N ILE A 75 18.76 2.36 14.51
CA ILE A 75 18.53 3.34 15.60
C ILE A 75 18.04 4.67 15.03
N LYS A 76 18.66 5.14 13.94
CA LYS A 76 18.23 6.36 13.24
C LYS A 76 16.79 6.23 12.72
N ALA A 77 16.48 5.13 12.04
CA ALA A 77 15.13 4.81 11.57
C ALA A 77 14.10 4.80 12.71
N LYS A 78 14.44 4.20 13.87
CA LYS A 78 13.57 4.22 15.06
C LYS A 78 13.24 5.64 15.50
N ASN A 79 14.25 6.50 15.60
CA ASN A 79 14.07 7.88 16.05
C ASN A 79 13.19 8.69 15.08
N GLU A 80 13.32 8.45 13.76
CA GLU A 80 12.46 9.08 12.75
C GLU A 80 10.99 8.65 12.88
N ILE A 81 10.73 7.38 13.21
CA ILE A 81 9.37 6.85 13.40
C ILE A 81 8.71 7.44 14.65
N GLN A 82 9.47 7.69 15.73
CA GLN A 82 8.90 8.30 16.94
C GLN A 82 8.48 9.75 16.74
N GLY A 83 9.04 10.44 15.75
CA GLY A 83 8.70 11.83 15.41
C GLY A 83 7.53 11.98 14.44
N HIS A 84 6.99 10.90 13.86
CA HIS A 84 5.83 10.92 12.97
C HIS A 84 4.87 9.83 13.43
N GLU A 85 3.72 10.22 13.96
CA GLU A 85 2.66 9.28 14.33
C GLU A 85 2.45 8.28 13.20
N ILE A 86 2.38 7.00 13.56
CA ILE A 86 2.21 5.89 12.63
C ILE A 86 0.76 5.88 12.16
N ILE A 87 0.35 6.91 11.41
CA ILE A 87 -0.96 6.95 10.79
C ILE A 87 -0.98 5.80 9.79
N PRO A 88 -1.81 4.76 9.95
CA PRO A 88 -1.94 3.75 8.93
C PRO A 88 -2.33 4.46 7.63
N ARG A 89 -1.50 4.36 6.60
CA ARG A 89 -1.82 4.84 5.24
C ARG A 89 -3.07 4.08 4.79
N LYS A 90 -4.24 4.65 5.08
CA LYS A 90 -5.54 4.19 4.63
C LYS A 90 -5.51 4.33 3.12
N SER A 91 -5.20 3.25 2.42
CA SER A 91 -5.16 3.23 0.97
C SER A 91 -6.48 3.79 0.45
N ASN A 92 -6.38 4.83 -0.37
CA ASN A 92 -7.48 5.72 -0.78
C ASN A 92 -8.43 5.02 -1.77
N TRP A 93 -8.72 3.73 -1.59
CA TRP A 93 -9.65 2.95 -2.42
C TRP A 93 -11.05 3.60 -2.52
N THR A 94 -11.36 4.55 -1.63
CA THR A 94 -12.54 5.42 -1.72
C THR A 94 -12.47 6.36 -2.92
N ALA A 95 -11.31 6.93 -3.24
CA ALA A 95 -11.14 7.81 -4.40
C ALA A 95 -11.24 7.04 -5.72
N THR A 96 -10.69 5.82 -5.78
CA THR A 96 -10.87 4.94 -6.95
C THR A 96 -12.33 4.52 -7.12
N TYR A 97 -13.03 4.25 -6.02
CA TYR A 97 -14.46 3.91 -6.06
C TYR A 97 -15.32 5.11 -6.53
N ILE A 98 -15.07 6.32 -6.00
CA ILE A 98 -15.77 7.55 -6.44
C ILE A 98 -15.55 7.79 -7.94
N LEU A 99 -14.33 7.60 -8.43
CA LEU A 99 -14.02 7.77 -9.85
C LEU A 99 -14.80 6.78 -10.74
N ILE A 100 -14.88 5.51 -10.34
CA ILE A 100 -15.67 4.49 -11.04
C ILE A 100 -17.16 4.85 -11.05
N VAL A 101 -17.70 5.31 -9.92
CA VAL A 101 -19.11 5.73 -9.81
C VAL A 101 -19.39 6.95 -10.70
N MET A 102 -18.49 7.94 -10.74
CA MET A 102 -18.64 9.10 -11.63
C MET A 102 -18.63 8.68 -13.10
N ILE A 103 -17.73 7.79 -13.51
CA ILE A 103 -17.68 7.27 -14.88
C ILE A 103 -18.98 6.53 -15.22
N MET A 104 -19.50 5.69 -14.32
CA MET A 104 -20.78 5.00 -14.50
C MET A 104 -21.95 5.96 -14.66
N ILE A 105 -22.01 7.03 -13.85
CA ILE A 105 -23.07 8.06 -13.95
C ILE A 105 -22.97 8.80 -15.30
N ILE A 106 -21.76 9.15 -15.73
CA ILE A 106 -21.55 9.83 -17.03
C ILE A 106 -21.98 8.92 -18.19
N ILE A 107 -21.60 7.63 -18.16
CA ILE A 107 -22.03 6.67 -19.18
C ILE A 107 -23.56 6.54 -19.14
N PHE A 108 -24.16 6.45 -17.95
CA PHE A 108 -25.59 6.30 -17.79
C PHE A 108 -26.38 7.51 -18.31
N THR A 109 -25.93 8.74 -18.05
CA THR A 109 -26.55 9.95 -18.59
C THR A 109 -26.39 10.04 -20.11
N ASN A 110 -25.24 9.65 -20.65
CA ASN A 110 -25.02 9.61 -22.09
C ASN A 110 -25.85 8.50 -22.77
N VAL A 111 -26.02 7.33 -22.13
CA VAL A 111 -26.85 6.23 -22.63
C VAL A 111 -28.33 6.62 -22.60
N LEU A 112 -28.81 7.21 -21.51
CA LEU A 112 -30.19 7.72 -21.43
C LEU A 112 -30.44 8.86 -22.43
N GLY A 113 -29.48 9.77 -22.60
CA GLY A 113 -29.57 10.86 -23.59
C GLY A 113 -29.47 10.37 -25.04
N TYR A 114 -28.69 9.31 -25.30
CA TYR A 114 -28.61 8.66 -26.62
C TYR A 114 -29.91 7.91 -26.95
N ILE A 115 -30.52 7.27 -25.95
CA ILE A 115 -31.82 6.63 -26.10
C ILE A 115 -32.89 7.67 -26.44
N ASP A 116 -32.91 8.84 -25.81
CA ASP A 116 -33.91 9.91 -26.05
C ASP A 116 -33.79 10.55 -27.46
N SER A 117 -32.56 10.82 -27.95
CA SER A 117 -32.36 11.38 -29.29
C SER A 117 -32.82 10.45 -30.42
N GLN A 118 -32.73 9.14 -30.22
CA GLN A 118 -33.20 8.15 -31.20
C GLN A 118 -34.71 7.88 -31.03
N TYR A 119 -35.23 7.92 -29.79
CA TYR A 119 -36.67 7.80 -29.48
C TYR A 119 -37.50 8.97 -30.03
N LEU A 120 -37.02 10.21 -29.91
CA LEU A 120 -37.69 11.41 -30.44
C LEU A 120 -37.78 11.39 -31.97
N HIS A 121 -36.75 10.88 -32.65
CA HIS A 121 -36.75 10.72 -34.10
C HIS A 121 -37.67 9.57 -34.55
N ASP A 122 -37.76 8.48 -33.78
CA ASP A 122 -38.68 7.38 -34.06
C ASP A 122 -40.15 7.76 -33.77
N ILE A 123 -40.44 8.53 -32.72
CA ILE A 123 -41.77 9.08 -32.43
C ILE A 123 -42.21 10.03 -33.54
N THR A 124 -41.35 10.96 -33.97
CA THR A 124 -41.71 11.89 -35.06
C THR A 124 -41.93 11.16 -36.39
N LYS A 125 -41.11 10.16 -36.73
CA LYS A 125 -41.37 9.33 -37.92
C LYS A 125 -42.64 8.50 -37.81
N ALA A 126 -42.98 7.96 -36.65
CA ALA A 126 -44.23 7.23 -36.43
C ALA A 126 -45.46 8.16 -36.52
N PHE A 127 -45.35 9.39 -36.01
CA PHE A 127 -46.41 10.39 -36.06
C PHE A 127 -46.67 10.91 -37.48
N PHE A 128 -45.62 11.08 -38.30
CA PHE A 128 -45.73 11.60 -39.68
C PHE A 128 -45.97 10.53 -40.76
N LYS A 129 -45.84 9.23 -40.45
CA LYS A 129 -46.07 8.12 -41.40
C LYS A 129 -47.50 7.54 -41.33
N GLY A 130 -48.32 8.04 -40.42
CA GLY A 130 -49.68 7.55 -40.16
C GLY A 130 -50.83 8.34 -40.81
N ASN A 131 -50.58 9.06 -41.91
CA ASN A 131 -51.64 9.74 -42.69
C ASN A 131 -51.39 9.61 -44.19
#